data_AF-A0AAV9J5N0-F1
#
_entry.id   AF-A0AAV9J5N0-F1
#
_cell.length_a   1.000
_cell.length_b   1.000
_cell.length_c   1.000
_cell.angle_alpha   90.00
_cell.angle_beta   90.00
_cell.angle_gamma   90.00
#
_symmetry.space_group_name_H-M   'P 1'
#
loop_
_entity.id
_entity.type
_entity.pdbx_description
1 polymer ?
#
loop_
_entity_poly.entity_id
_entity_poly.type
_entity_poly.pdbx_seq_one_letter_code
_entity_poly.pdbx_strand_id
1 'polypeptide(L)'
;MASMEDWLNNQLITFYDPVPEDHILFIDDIRAVPKKHALDAAMDKIALAVAALHRAGPRPTRLSEAFWVFAVGSWSRQYYDAQVRAATAHLPKRVSVDKDVVFAEDRVVEAIALLRREGDVRDARDLADAMASYRKESKAW
;
A
#
# COMPACT_ATOMS: atom_id res chain seq x y z
N MET A 1 47.55 -44.98 -1.81
CA MET A 1 46.22 -45.29 -1.25
C MET A 1 45.92 -44.19 -0.24
N ALA A 2 45.18 -43.16 -0.66
CA ALA A 2 44.84 -42.03 0.21
C ALA A 2 43.77 -42.45 1.22
N SER A 3 43.95 -42.09 2.50
CA SER A 3 43.11 -42.52 3.61
C SER A 3 41.77 -41.77 3.60
N MET A 4 40.70 -42.38 4.11
CA MET A 4 39.40 -41.71 4.34
C MET A 4 39.56 -40.48 5.25
N GLU A 5 40.61 -40.44 6.07
CA GLU A 5 40.99 -39.30 6.92
C GLU A 5 41.54 -38.11 6.12
N ASP A 6 42.21 -38.35 4.98
CA ASP A 6 42.68 -37.27 4.10
C ASP A 6 41.51 -36.56 3.40
N TRP A 7 40.41 -37.29 3.13
CA TRP A 7 39.20 -36.71 2.52
C TRP A 7 38.41 -35.84 3.50
N LEU A 8 38.31 -36.25 4.77
CA LEU A 8 37.63 -35.46 5.81
C LEU A 8 38.43 -34.21 6.19
N ASN A 9 39.76 -34.29 6.27
CA ASN A 9 40.60 -33.11 6.52
C ASN A 9 40.56 -32.11 5.35
N ASN A 10 40.49 -32.58 4.10
CA ASN A 10 40.32 -31.70 2.95
C ASN A 10 38.94 -31.02 2.86
N GLN A 11 37.89 -31.55 3.50
CA GLN A 11 36.61 -30.84 3.59
C GLN A 11 36.58 -29.76 4.68
N LEU A 12 37.39 -29.89 5.73
CA LEU A 12 37.41 -28.92 6.83
C LEU A 12 38.25 -27.66 6.53
N ILE A 13 39.22 -27.76 5.62
CA ILE A 13 40.14 -26.65 5.26
C ILE A 13 39.52 -25.66 4.25
N THR A 14 38.37 -26.00 3.64
CA THR A 14 37.64 -25.12 2.71
C THR A 14 36.70 -24.11 3.38
N PHE A 15 36.71 -24.02 4.73
CA PHE A 15 35.81 -23.15 5.50
C PHE A 15 36.49 -21.93 6.17
N TYR A 16 37.79 -21.74 5.96
CA TYR A 16 38.51 -20.56 6.48
C TYR A 16 39.25 -19.86 5.36
N ASP A 17 38.50 -19.17 4.51
CA ASP A 17 39.03 -18.06 3.75
C ASP A 17 38.84 -16.80 4.63
N PRO A 18 39.90 -16.11 5.07
CA PRO A 18 39.74 -14.85 5.78
C PRO A 18 39.18 -13.81 4.81
N VAL A 19 37.90 -13.49 4.97
CA VAL A 19 37.23 -12.40 4.26
C VAL A 19 38.06 -11.12 4.44
N PRO A 20 38.39 -10.38 3.38
CA PRO A 20 39.10 -9.12 3.50
C PRO A 20 38.36 -8.16 4.44
N GLU A 21 39.05 -7.70 5.48
CA GLU A 21 38.54 -6.81 6.55
C GLU A 21 38.30 -5.37 6.08
N ASP A 22 37.50 -5.15 5.03
CA ASP A 22 37.17 -3.79 4.59
C ASP A 22 35.68 -3.49 4.38
N HIS A 23 34.78 -4.47 4.57
CA HIS A 23 33.35 -4.21 4.47
C HIS A 23 32.57 -5.01 5.52
N ILE A 24 32.36 -4.41 6.69
CA ILE A 24 31.06 -4.26 7.39
C ILE A 24 31.34 -3.26 8.53
N LEU A 25 31.42 -1.98 8.14
CA LEU A 25 31.07 -0.90 9.04
C LEU A 25 29.53 -0.87 9.11
N PHE A 26 29.01 -0.65 10.32
CA PHE A 26 27.60 -0.35 10.65
C PHE A 26 26.67 -1.56 10.85
N ILE A 27 26.89 -2.29 11.93
CA ILE A 27 25.78 -2.63 12.83
C ILE A 27 25.31 -1.31 13.45
N ASP A 28 23.99 -1.13 13.55
CA ASP A 28 23.28 0.07 14.06
C ASP A 28 23.07 1.24 13.09
N ASP A 29 22.37 1.02 11.96
CA ASP A 29 21.25 1.90 11.53
C ASP A 29 20.55 1.29 10.29
N ILE A 30 20.10 0.02 10.34
CA ILE A 30 18.85 -0.28 9.62
C ILE A 30 17.82 0.47 10.45
N ARG A 31 17.68 1.78 10.18
CA ARG A 31 16.49 2.54 10.50
C ARG A 31 15.39 1.60 10.10
N ALA A 32 14.69 1.07 11.09
CA ALA A 32 13.42 0.46 10.88
C ALA A 32 12.63 1.55 10.16
N VAL A 33 12.65 1.52 8.82
CA VAL A 33 11.66 2.21 8.02
C VAL A 33 10.39 1.69 8.68
N PRO A 34 9.62 2.55 9.39
CA PRO A 34 8.44 2.07 10.06
C PRO A 34 7.70 1.33 8.96
N LYS A 35 7.45 0.02 9.13
CA LYS A 35 6.62 -0.73 8.20
C LYS A 35 5.36 0.11 8.12
N LYS A 36 5.22 0.89 7.04
CA LYS A 36 4.10 1.80 6.90
C LYS A 36 2.91 0.89 7.06
N HIS A 37 2.15 1.06 8.15
CA HIS A 37 1.14 0.08 8.52
C HIS A 37 0.27 -0.12 7.27
N ALA A 38 -0.07 -1.37 6.94
CA ALA A 38 -0.76 -1.66 5.69
C ALA A 38 -2.04 -0.81 5.56
N LEU A 39 -2.69 -0.55 6.69
CA LEU A 39 -3.76 0.43 6.83
C LEU A 39 -3.37 1.84 6.38
N ASP A 40 -2.27 2.42 6.84
CA ASP A 40 -1.79 3.75 6.39
C ASP A 40 -1.56 3.77 4.87
N ALA A 41 -0.95 2.72 4.32
CA ALA A 41 -0.70 2.61 2.89
C ALA A 41 -1.99 2.39 2.06
N ALA A 42 -3.02 1.81 2.65
CA ALA A 42 -4.36 1.70 2.07
C ALA A 42 -5.10 3.05 2.13
N MET A 43 -5.02 3.75 3.26
CA MET A 43 -5.64 5.05 3.47
C MET A 43 -5.07 6.12 2.51
N ASP A 44 -3.78 6.09 2.22
CA ASP A 44 -3.19 6.95 1.18
C ASP A 44 -3.75 6.68 -0.22
N LYS A 45 -3.98 5.41 -0.56
CA LYS A 45 -4.61 5.04 -1.84
C LYS A 45 -6.06 5.51 -1.90
N ILE A 46 -6.77 5.44 -0.79
CA ILE A 46 -8.15 5.96 -0.68
C ILE A 46 -8.15 7.48 -0.85
N ALA A 47 -7.24 8.20 -0.20
CA ALA A 47 -7.12 9.64 -0.37
C ALA A 47 -6.86 10.03 -1.84
N LEU A 48 -5.99 9.29 -2.55
CA LEU A 48 -5.77 9.46 -3.99
C LEU A 48 -7.01 9.15 -4.83
N ALA A 49 -7.72 8.07 -4.51
CA ALA A 49 -8.95 7.69 -5.20
C ALA A 49 -10.02 8.79 -5.06
N VAL A 50 -10.25 9.26 -3.84
CA VAL A 50 -11.23 10.30 -3.53
C VAL A 50 -10.85 11.62 -4.18
N ALA A 51 -9.56 11.99 -4.19
CA ALA A 51 -9.10 13.17 -4.91
C ALA A 51 -9.38 13.07 -6.42
N ALA A 52 -9.20 11.90 -7.03
CA ALA A 52 -9.55 11.68 -8.43
C ALA A 52 -11.07 11.78 -8.68
N LEU A 53 -11.90 11.24 -7.78
CA LEU A 53 -13.35 11.36 -7.85
C LEU A 53 -13.81 12.82 -7.69
N HIS A 54 -13.19 13.58 -6.78
CA HIS A 54 -13.46 15.01 -6.63
C HIS A 54 -13.17 15.80 -7.92
N ARG A 55 -12.10 15.41 -8.62
CA ARG A 55 -11.73 16.00 -9.92
C ARG A 55 -12.68 15.58 -11.05
N ALA A 56 -13.23 14.36 -10.99
CA ALA A 56 -14.16 13.83 -11.97
C ALA A 56 -15.50 14.60 -12.00
N GLY A 57 -15.95 15.12 -10.86
CA GLY A 57 -17.05 16.09 -10.76
C GLY A 57 -18.01 15.85 -9.60
N PRO A 58 -19.09 16.65 -9.48
CA PRO A 58 -19.95 16.67 -8.29
C PRO A 58 -20.62 15.34 -7.96
N ARG A 59 -21.05 14.56 -8.97
CA ARG A 59 -21.66 13.24 -8.76
C ARG A 59 -20.64 12.25 -8.18
N PRO A 60 -19.48 12.00 -8.82
CA PRO A 60 -18.42 11.18 -8.24
C PRO A 60 -17.96 11.63 -6.84
N THR A 61 -17.87 12.94 -6.59
CA THR A 61 -17.59 13.50 -5.25
C THR A 61 -18.58 12.98 -4.21
N ARG A 62 -19.89 13.11 -4.48
CA ARG A 62 -20.92 12.68 -3.54
C ARG A 62 -20.86 11.18 -3.26
N LEU A 63 -20.61 10.38 -4.29
CA LEU A 63 -20.50 8.92 -4.16
C LEU A 63 -19.26 8.50 -3.35
N SER A 64 -18.21 9.32 -3.36
CA SER A 64 -16.96 9.02 -2.64
C SER A 64 -17.11 9.05 -1.11
N GLU A 65 -18.21 9.58 -0.57
CA GLU A 65 -18.53 9.54 0.87
C GLU A 65 -18.64 8.09 1.40
N ALA A 66 -18.89 7.10 0.54
CA ALA A 66 -18.82 5.69 0.93
C ALA A 66 -17.44 5.32 1.50
N PHE A 67 -16.35 5.93 1.01
CA PHE A 67 -14.99 5.68 1.51
C PHE A 67 -14.70 6.39 2.83
N TRP A 68 -15.42 7.46 3.16
CA TRP A 68 -15.32 8.09 4.47
C TRP A 68 -15.79 7.15 5.58
N VAL A 69 -16.82 6.33 5.33
CA VAL A 69 -17.31 5.34 6.30
C VAL A 69 -16.23 4.34 6.70
N PHE A 70 -15.35 3.97 5.77
CA PHE A 70 -14.17 3.14 6.09
C PHE A 70 -13.13 3.93 6.91
N ALA A 71 -12.87 5.19 6.52
CA ALA A 71 -11.84 6.02 7.12
C ALA A 71 -12.13 6.50 8.55
N VAL A 72 -13.41 6.61 8.95
CA VAL A 72 -13.83 7.27 10.20
C VAL A 72 -13.25 6.66 11.48
N GLY A 73 -12.92 5.35 11.45
CA GLY A 73 -12.29 4.67 12.58
C GLY A 73 -10.82 5.01 12.77
N SER A 74 -10.15 5.50 11.72
CA SER A 74 -8.71 5.77 11.70
C SER A 74 -8.40 7.27 11.68
N TRP A 75 -9.15 8.05 10.91
CA TRP A 75 -8.89 9.46 10.67
C TRP A 75 -10.07 10.33 11.12
N SER A 76 -9.77 11.51 11.68
CA SER A 76 -10.78 12.55 11.85
C SER A 76 -11.21 13.11 10.49
N ARG A 77 -12.42 13.68 10.41
CA ARG A 77 -12.91 14.25 9.15
C ARG A 77 -11.99 15.34 8.62
N GLN A 78 -11.50 16.21 9.50
CA GLN A 78 -10.56 17.27 9.15
C GLN A 78 -9.24 16.73 8.59
N TYR A 79 -8.70 15.65 9.19
CA TYR A 79 -7.48 15.03 8.73
C TYR A 79 -7.69 14.33 7.38
N TYR A 80 -8.80 13.61 7.21
CA TYR A 80 -9.18 13.01 5.94
C TYR A 80 -9.30 14.04 4.81
N ASP A 81 -10.02 15.14 5.05
CA ASP A 81 -10.16 16.21 4.05
C ASP A 81 -8.82 16.91 3.75
N ALA A 82 -7.91 16.99 4.74
CA ALA A 82 -6.55 17.48 4.51
C ALA A 82 -5.73 16.52 3.63
N GLN A 83 -5.81 15.21 3.89
CA GLN A 83 -5.10 14.20 3.12
C GLN A 83 -5.62 14.09 1.68
N VAL A 84 -6.93 14.16 1.46
CA VAL A 84 -7.54 14.21 0.12
C VAL A 84 -7.07 15.46 -0.65
N ARG A 85 -6.99 16.62 0.01
CA ARG A 85 -6.46 17.83 -0.61
C ARG A 85 -4.97 17.68 -0.96
N ALA A 86 -4.16 17.14 -0.06
CA ALA A 86 -2.74 16.89 -0.32
C ALA A 86 -2.54 15.89 -1.48
N ALA A 87 -3.34 14.83 -1.53
CA ALA A 87 -3.30 13.81 -2.58
C ALA A 87 -3.59 14.37 -3.98
N THR A 88 -4.29 15.50 -4.10
CA THR A 88 -4.55 16.16 -5.39
C THR A 88 -3.26 16.53 -6.12
N ALA A 89 -2.19 16.88 -5.40
CA ALA A 89 -0.89 17.21 -5.98
C ALA A 89 -0.18 15.98 -6.62
N HIS A 90 -0.58 14.78 -6.23
CA HIS A 90 0.00 13.52 -6.70
C HIS A 90 -0.85 12.84 -7.78
N LEU A 91 -1.96 13.46 -8.19
CA LEU A 91 -2.78 12.90 -9.26
C LEU A 91 -2.06 13.02 -10.61
N PRO A 92 -2.18 12.00 -11.48
CA PRO A 92 -1.70 12.09 -12.84
C PRO A 92 -2.44 13.21 -13.59
N LYS A 93 -1.84 13.69 -14.68
CA LYS A 93 -2.48 14.68 -15.57
C LYS A 93 -3.86 14.19 -15.99
N ARG A 94 -4.87 15.05 -15.85
CA ARG A 94 -6.25 14.72 -16.21
C ARG A 94 -6.33 14.45 -17.71
N VAL A 95 -6.87 13.28 -18.07
CA VAL A 95 -7.13 12.88 -19.47
C VAL A 95 -8.62 13.01 -19.78
N SER A 96 -9.47 12.38 -18.96
CA SER A 96 -10.94 12.45 -19.06
C SER A 96 -11.58 12.16 -17.71
N VAL A 97 -12.89 12.46 -17.59
CA VAL A 97 -13.69 12.11 -16.39
C VAL A 97 -13.68 10.60 -16.16
N ASP A 98 -13.94 9.80 -17.19
CA ASP A 98 -14.00 8.34 -17.06
C ASP A 98 -12.66 7.74 -16.63
N LYS A 99 -11.55 8.31 -17.11
CA LYS A 99 -10.21 7.87 -16.69
C LYS A 99 -9.92 8.19 -15.23
N ASP A 100 -10.44 9.30 -14.70
CA ASP A 100 -10.32 9.63 -13.28
C ASP A 100 -11.13 8.66 -12.41
N VAL A 101 -12.33 8.26 -12.87
CA VAL A 101 -13.16 7.26 -12.18
C VAL A 101 -12.47 5.90 -12.18
N VAL A 102 -12.00 5.42 -13.33
CA VAL A 102 -11.28 4.14 -13.44
C VAL A 102 -10.04 4.14 -12.56
N PHE A 103 -9.25 5.22 -12.59
CA PHE A 103 -8.08 5.38 -11.72
C PHE A 103 -8.46 5.26 -10.24
N ALA A 104 -9.55 5.91 -9.82
CA ALA A 104 -10.02 5.82 -8.44
C ALA A 104 -10.40 4.39 -8.06
N GLU A 105 -11.14 3.69 -8.92
CA GLU A 105 -11.50 2.28 -8.67
C GLU A 105 -10.24 1.40 -8.53
N ASP A 106 -9.26 1.58 -9.41
CA ASP A 106 -8.00 0.82 -9.38
C ASP A 106 -7.23 1.05 -8.09
N ARG A 107 -7.15 2.30 -7.59
CA ARG A 107 -6.51 2.61 -6.31
C ARG A 107 -7.20 1.93 -5.13
N VAL A 108 -8.52 1.87 -5.12
CA VAL A 108 -9.29 1.18 -4.06
C VAL A 108 -9.08 -0.33 -4.14
N VAL A 109 -9.07 -0.92 -5.34
CA VAL A 109 -8.77 -2.35 -5.53
C VAL A 109 -7.36 -2.69 -5.05
N GLU A 110 -6.37 -1.85 -5.34
CA GLU A 110 -5.00 -2.00 -4.83
C GLU A 110 -4.94 -1.90 -3.30
N ALA A 111 -5.72 -1.01 -2.69
CA ALA A 111 -5.81 -0.89 -1.24
C ALA A 111 -6.38 -2.16 -0.60
N ILE A 112 -7.46 -2.72 -1.16
CA ILE A 112 -8.05 -3.98 -0.72
C ILE A 112 -7.04 -5.13 -0.85
N ALA A 113 -6.36 -5.23 -2.00
CA ALA A 113 -5.36 -6.26 -2.24
C ALA A 113 -4.19 -6.17 -1.25
N LEU A 114 -3.74 -4.95 -0.96
CA LEU A 114 -2.70 -4.69 0.02
C LEU A 114 -3.12 -5.15 1.42
N LEU A 115 -4.31 -4.76 1.90
CA LEU A 115 -4.80 -5.18 3.21
C LEU A 115 -4.92 -6.70 3.32
N ARG A 116 -5.42 -7.38 2.28
CA ARG A 116 -5.50 -8.86 2.25
C ARG A 116 -4.13 -9.52 2.33
N ARG A 117 -3.13 -8.98 1.60
CA ARG A 117 -1.78 -9.53 1.56
C ARG A 117 -1.10 -9.46 2.93
N GLU A 118 -1.34 -8.39 3.67
CA GLU A 118 -0.72 -8.14 4.98
C GLU A 118 -1.50 -8.79 6.14
N GLY A 119 -2.64 -9.44 5.86
CA GLY A 119 -3.43 -10.17 6.85
C GLY A 119 -4.57 -9.36 7.50
N ASP A 120 -4.78 -8.11 7.09
CA ASP A 120 -5.85 -7.21 7.56
C ASP A 120 -7.19 -7.53 6.86
N VAL A 121 -7.66 -8.76 7.05
CA VAL A 121 -8.84 -9.30 6.34
C VAL A 121 -10.11 -8.52 6.67
N ARG A 122 -10.23 -8.02 7.90
CA ARG A 122 -11.39 -7.23 8.34
C ARG A 122 -11.44 -5.89 7.60
N ASP A 123 -10.37 -5.11 7.65
CA ASP A 123 -10.30 -3.83 6.95
C ASP A 123 -10.46 -4.00 5.43
N ALA A 124 -9.88 -5.06 4.86
CA ALA A 124 -10.08 -5.38 3.45
C ALA A 124 -11.54 -5.67 3.10
N ARG A 125 -12.30 -6.29 4.01
CA ARG A 125 -13.73 -6.55 3.84
C ARG A 125 -14.54 -5.26 3.94
N ASP A 126 -14.29 -4.46 4.97
CA ASP A 126 -15.00 -3.19 5.19
C ASP A 126 -14.79 -2.23 3.99
N LEU A 127 -13.56 -2.18 3.45
CA LEU A 127 -13.27 -1.39 2.25
C LEU A 127 -13.92 -1.97 0.98
N ALA A 128 -14.02 -3.30 0.85
CA ALA A 128 -14.72 -3.94 -0.26
C ALA A 128 -16.23 -3.67 -0.22
N ASP A 129 -16.83 -3.64 0.98
CA ASP A 129 -18.25 -3.30 1.18
C ASP A 129 -18.52 -1.82 0.86
N ALA A 130 -17.60 -0.92 1.21
CA ALA A 130 -17.64 0.48 0.80
C ALA A 130 -17.59 0.64 -0.73
N MET A 131 -16.69 -0.11 -1.40
CA MET A 131 -16.57 -0.12 -2.86
C MET A 131 -17.83 -0.68 -3.54
N ALA A 132 -18.45 -1.71 -2.96
CA ALA A 132 -19.71 -2.26 -3.45
C ALA A 132 -20.86 -1.24 -3.34
N SER A 133 -20.92 -0.50 -2.23
CA SER A 133 -21.89 0.59 -2.02
C SER A 133 -21.71 1.70 -3.06
N TYR A 134 -20.47 2.16 -3.26
CA TYR A 134 -20.12 3.14 -4.29
C TYR A 134 -20.59 2.70 -5.69
N ARG A 135 -20.28 1.46 -6.10
CA ARG A 135 -20.67 0.94 -7.42
C ARG A 135 -22.17 0.78 -7.59
N LYS A 136 -22.88 0.38 -6.53
CA LYS A 136 -24.34 0.25 -6.54
C LYS A 136 -24.99 1.60 -6.78
N GLU A 137 -24.56 2.63 -6.05
CA GLU A 137 -25.09 3.99 -6.22
C GLU A 137 -24.70 4.60 -7.57
N SER A 138 -23.49 4.30 -8.08
CA SER A 138 -23.06 4.75 -9.40
C SER A 138 -23.92 4.20 -10.54
N LYS A 139 -24.53 3.01 -10.39
CA LYS A 139 -25.37 2.35 -11.42
C LYS A 139 -26.85 2.71 -11.34
N ALA A 140 -27.31 3.32 -10.25
CA ALA A 140 -28.73 3.58 -10.02
C ALA A 140 -29.31 4.75 -10.86
N TRP A 141 -28.49 5.38 -11.70
CA TRP A 141 -28.79 6.60 -12.49
C TRP A 141 -27.93 6.66 -13.74
#